data_AF-A0A0R2SCM9-F1
#
_entry.id   AF-A0A0R2SCM9-F1
#
_cell.length_a   1.000
_cell.length_b   1.000
_cell.length_c   1.000
_cell.angle_alpha   90.00
_cell.angle_beta   90.00
_cell.angle_gamma   90.00
#
_symmetry.space_group_name_H-M   'P 1'
#
loop_
_entity.id
_entity.type
_entity.pdbx_description
1 polymer ?
#
loop_
_entity_poly.entity_id
_entity_poly.type
_entity_poly.pdbx_seq_one_letter_code
_entity_poly.pdbx_strand_id
1 'polypeptide(L)'
;APIVLVPLVAFAALAMAYWPSFSRKYGLPVLVLAVISQLSLFLAKASGESFQERVNKEVERHESYGEIAPFTFIPLLILLFIRYRMDKTGAGIGSPVVRRLVSILLALSAILALVYIFLTGHSGAESVWGWIAKN
;
A
#
# COMPACT_ATOMS: atom_id res chain seq x y z
N ALA A 1 -4.00 -11.02 -5.48
CA ALA A 1 -4.80 -10.23 -4.51
C ALA A 1 -4.26 -8.81 -4.26
N PRO A 2 -2.96 -8.57 -3.94
CA PRO A 2 -2.50 -7.24 -3.51
C PRO A 2 -2.66 -6.15 -4.58
N ILE A 3 -2.60 -6.51 -5.87
CA ILE A 3 -2.81 -5.61 -7.01
C ILE A 3 -4.18 -4.91 -6.97
N VAL A 4 -5.19 -5.51 -6.32
CA VAL A 4 -6.54 -4.91 -6.20
C VAL A 4 -6.71 -4.25 -4.83
N LEU A 5 -6.26 -4.92 -3.78
CA LEU A 5 -6.46 -4.48 -2.40
C LEU A 5 -5.67 -3.20 -2.07
N VAL A 6 -4.42 -3.11 -2.52
CA VAL A 6 -3.55 -1.95 -2.26
C VAL A 6 -4.12 -0.67 -2.89
N PRO A 7 -4.49 -0.65 -4.19
CA PRO A 7 -5.14 0.53 -4.76
C PRO A 7 -6.45 0.88 -4.07
N LEU A 8 -7.27 -0.11 -3.73
CA LEU A 8 -8.54 0.12 -3.03
C LEU A 8 -8.32 0.84 -1.68
N VAL A 9 -7.34 0.38 -0.89
CA VAL A 9 -6.99 1.01 0.39
C VAL A 9 -6.37 2.39 0.17
N ALA A 10 -5.52 2.57 -0.84
CA ALA A 10 -4.93 3.87 -1.14
C ALA A 10 -5.99 4.92 -1.53
N PHE A 11 -6.97 4.57 -2.38
CA PHE A 11 -8.07 5.46 -2.70
C PHE A 11 -8.97 5.74 -1.50
N ALA A 12 -9.25 4.73 -0.67
CA ALA A 12 -9.98 4.94 0.57
C ALA A 12 -9.22 5.86 1.55
N ALA A 13 -7.90 5.75 1.63
CA ALA A 13 -7.05 6.62 2.44
C ALA A 13 -7.06 8.08 1.93
N LEU A 14 -7.02 8.28 0.61
CA LEU A 14 -7.20 9.60 -0.01
C LEU A 14 -8.57 10.19 0.32
N ALA A 15 -9.63 9.39 0.22
CA ALA A 15 -10.97 9.79 0.61
C ALA A 15 -11.05 10.15 2.12
N MET A 16 -10.40 9.39 3.00
CA MET A 16 -10.32 9.69 4.43
C MET A 16 -9.54 10.98 4.72
N ALA A 17 -8.48 11.26 3.96
CA ALA A 17 -7.68 12.47 4.12
C ALA A 17 -8.50 13.74 3.79
N TYR A 18 -9.33 13.69 2.75
CA TYR A 18 -10.11 14.82 2.26
C TYR A 18 -11.51 14.96 2.89
N TRP A 19 -12.20 13.84 3.16
CA TRP A 19 -13.57 13.83 3.70
C TRP A 19 -13.63 13.29 5.15
N PRO A 20 -13.71 14.17 6.16
CA PRO A 20 -13.82 13.77 7.57
C PRO A 20 -15.08 12.95 7.90
N SER A 21 -16.19 13.18 7.18
CA SER A 21 -17.44 12.41 7.33
C SER A 21 -17.27 10.95 6.91
N PHE A 22 -16.60 10.72 5.77
CA PHE A 22 -16.26 9.39 5.29
C PHE A 22 -15.36 8.65 6.28
N SER A 23 -14.31 9.33 6.76
CA SER A 23 -13.34 8.77 7.70
C SER A 23 -13.99 8.27 9.00
N ARG A 24 -14.94 9.04 9.55
CA ARG A 24 -15.68 8.64 10.77
C ARG A 24 -16.56 7.41 10.57
N LYS A 25 -17.16 7.24 9.38
CA LYS A 25 -18.09 6.13 9.10
C LYS A 25 -17.36 4.86 8.65
N TYR A 26 -16.33 4.99 7.83
CA TYR A 26 -15.67 3.87 7.15
C TYR A 26 -14.25 3.57 7.67
N GLY A 27 -13.76 4.29 8.68
CA GLY A 27 -12.38 4.13 9.15
C GLY A 27 -12.02 2.71 9.63
N LEU A 28 -12.93 2.02 10.32
CA LEU A 28 -12.68 0.64 10.77
C LEU A 28 -12.62 -0.36 9.60
N PRO A 29 -13.62 -0.41 8.68
CA PRO A 29 -13.53 -1.22 7.46
C PRO A 29 -12.25 -0.97 6.64
N VAL A 30 -11.86 0.29 6.44
CA VAL A 30 -10.66 0.64 5.67
C VAL A 30 -9.39 0.15 6.38
N LEU A 31 -9.32 0.27 7.72
CA LEU A 31 -8.20 -0.24 8.50
C LEU A 31 -8.07 -1.77 8.41
N VAL A 32 -9.19 -2.50 8.50
CA VAL A 32 -9.19 -3.97 8.35
C VAL A 32 -8.70 -4.36 6.95
N LEU A 33 -9.20 -3.68 5.91
CA LEU A 33 -8.73 -3.89 4.54
C LEU A 33 -7.24 -3.58 4.38
N ALA A 34 -6.74 -2.53 5.04
CA ALA A 34 -5.32 -2.19 5.03
C ALA A 34 -4.45 -3.29 5.65
N VAL A 35 -4.86 -3.87 6.79
CA VAL A 35 -4.16 -5.00 7.41
C VAL A 35 -4.14 -6.22 6.49
N ILE A 36 -5.28 -6.57 5.89
CA ILE A 36 -5.37 -7.69 4.94
C ILE A 36 -4.48 -7.44 3.71
N SER A 37 -4.43 -6.19 3.23
CA SER A 37 -3.56 -5.79 2.11
C SER A 37 -2.08 -5.95 2.45
N GLN A 38 -1.66 -5.51 3.65
CA GLN A 38 -0.29 -5.65 4.13
C GLN A 38 0.14 -7.11 4.24
N LEU A 39 -0.71 -7.96 4.82
CA LEU A 39 -0.45 -9.41 4.89
C LEU A 39 -0.35 -10.02 3.50
N SER A 40 -1.26 -9.62 2.59
CA SER A 40 -1.25 -10.08 1.19
C SER A 40 0.02 -9.69 0.45
N LEU A 41 0.62 -8.52 0.74
CA LEU A 41 1.90 -8.10 0.16
C LEU A 41 3.04 -9.01 0.61
N PHE A 42 3.13 -9.33 1.90
CA PHE A 42 4.15 -10.27 2.40
C PHE A 42 3.97 -11.69 1.84
N LEU A 43 2.73 -12.18 1.76
CA LEU A 43 2.44 -13.47 1.15
C LEU A 43 2.84 -13.50 -0.34
N ALA A 44 2.57 -12.41 -1.08
CA ALA A 44 2.98 -12.31 -2.47
C ALA A 44 4.51 -12.29 -2.64
N LYS A 45 5.23 -11.59 -1.75
CA LYS A 45 6.69 -11.62 -1.70
C LYS A 45 7.22 -13.04 -1.49
N ALA A 46 6.75 -13.73 -0.43
CA ALA A 46 7.19 -15.10 -0.12
C ALA A 46 6.86 -16.10 -1.24
N SER A 47 5.72 -15.92 -1.92
CA SER A 47 5.35 -16.74 -3.08
C SER A 47 6.29 -16.51 -4.28
N GLY A 48 6.77 -15.29 -4.47
CA GLY A 48 7.73 -14.94 -5.53
C GLY A 48 9.12 -15.52 -5.27
N GLU A 49 9.62 -15.40 -4.05
CA GLU A 49 10.93 -15.94 -3.63
C GLU A 49 10.99 -17.47 -3.82
N SER A 50 9.97 -18.19 -3.34
CA SER A 50 9.90 -19.66 -3.48
C SER A 50 9.78 -20.15 -4.93
N PHE A 51 9.28 -19.31 -5.84
CA PHE A 51 9.25 -19.61 -7.28
C PHE A 51 10.63 -19.39 -7.93
N GLN A 52 11.34 -18.32 -7.57
CA GLN A 52 12.67 -18.05 -8.09
C GLN A 52 13.68 -19.16 -7.72
N GLU A 53 13.64 -19.65 -6.47
CA GLU A 53 14.48 -20.76 -6.02
C GLU A 53 14.32 -22.03 -6.87
N ARG A 54 13.10 -22.30 -7.35
CA ARG A 54 12.80 -23.51 -8.14
C ARG A 54 13.25 -23.42 -9.59
N VAL A 55 13.25 -22.22 -10.15
CA VAL A 55 13.50 -22.02 -11.60
C VAL A 55 14.98 -21.74 -11.88
N ASN A 56 15.82 -21.61 -10.85
CA ASN A 56 17.26 -21.31 -10.93
C ASN A 56 17.60 -20.16 -11.89
N LYS A 57 16.61 -19.30 -12.13
CA LYS A 57 16.81 -18.02 -12.79
C LYS A 57 17.29 -17.11 -11.69
N GLU A 58 18.60 -16.88 -11.66
CA GLU A 58 19.17 -15.64 -11.14
C GLU A 58 18.63 -14.51 -12.02
N VAL A 59 17.34 -14.19 -11.89
CA VAL A 59 16.85 -12.89 -12.32
C VAL A 59 17.63 -11.94 -11.42
N GLU A 60 18.60 -11.29 -12.04
CA GLU A 60 19.60 -10.44 -11.41
C GLU A 60 19.02 -9.72 -10.19
N ARG A 61 19.73 -9.87 -9.07
CA ARG A 61 19.55 -9.24 -7.76
C ARG A 61 19.47 -7.70 -7.77
N HIS A 62 19.19 -7.06 -8.90
CA HIS A 62 18.91 -5.64 -8.96
C HIS A 62 17.44 -5.42 -8.58
N GLU A 63 17.23 -5.17 -7.29
CA GLU A 63 16.14 -4.33 -6.77
C GLU A 63 14.74 -4.67 -7.28
N SER A 64 14.25 -5.89 -7.02
CA SER A 64 12.85 -6.17 -7.36
C SER A 64 11.98 -5.22 -6.55
N TYR A 65 11.20 -4.36 -7.22
CA TYR A 65 10.20 -3.52 -6.56
C TYR A 65 9.26 -4.37 -5.66
N GLY A 66 9.15 -5.68 -5.93
CA GLY A 66 8.46 -6.66 -5.08
C GLY A 66 9.09 -6.89 -3.69
N GLU A 67 10.39 -6.68 -3.51
CA GLU A 67 11.05 -6.79 -2.21
C GLU A 67 10.75 -5.59 -1.31
N ILE A 68 10.72 -4.40 -1.90
CA ILE A 68 10.51 -3.12 -1.21
C ILE A 68 9.02 -2.80 -1.04
N ALA A 69 8.16 -3.25 -1.97
CA ALA A 69 6.73 -2.94 -2.00
C ALA A 69 6.00 -3.21 -0.67
N PRO A 70 6.18 -4.36 0.03
CA PRO A 70 5.54 -4.59 1.32
C PRO A 70 5.91 -3.52 2.36
N PHE A 71 7.15 -3.03 2.35
CA PHE A 71 7.62 -2.03 3.31
C PHE A 71 7.09 -0.64 2.99
N THR A 72 6.87 -0.31 1.71
CA THR A 72 6.29 0.98 1.31
C THR A 72 4.84 1.19 1.79
N PHE A 73 4.11 0.11 2.07
CA PHE A 73 2.73 0.16 2.55
C PHE A 73 2.62 0.35 4.08
N ILE A 74 3.70 0.07 4.83
CA ILE A 74 3.70 0.17 6.30
C ILE A 74 3.39 1.61 6.77
N PRO A 75 4.02 2.68 6.22
CA PRO A 75 3.68 4.05 6.60
C PRO A 75 2.19 4.37 6.39
N LEU A 76 1.60 3.90 5.27
CA LEU A 76 0.18 4.09 4.98
C LEU A 76 -0.70 3.42 6.04
N LEU A 77 -0.38 2.18 6.43
CA LEU A 77 -1.11 1.45 7.47
C LEU A 77 -1.05 2.18 8.83
N ILE A 78 0.15 2.64 9.23
CA ILE A 78 0.35 3.38 10.49
C ILE A 78 -0.44 4.69 10.46
N LEU A 79 -0.37 5.45 9.38
CA LEU A 79 -1.08 6.72 9.24
C LEU A 79 -2.60 6.53 9.20
N LEU A 80 -3.10 5.45 8.58
CA LEU A 80 -4.52 5.08 8.62
C LEU A 80 -4.97 4.78 10.06
N PHE A 81 -4.17 4.04 10.81
CA PHE A 81 -4.45 3.75 12.22
C PHE A 81 -4.50 5.03 13.06
N ILE A 82 -3.51 5.91 12.92
CA ILE A 82 -3.46 7.21 13.60
C ILE A 82 -4.71 8.04 13.24
N ARG A 83 -5.03 8.16 11.95
CA ARG A 83 -6.21 8.90 11.48
C ARG A 83 -7.50 8.33 12.06
N TYR A 84 -7.68 7.01 12.03
CA TYR A 84 -8.83 6.34 12.63
C TYR A 84 -8.97 6.64 14.13
N ARG A 85 -7.87 6.62 14.88
CA ARG A 85 -7.86 6.95 16.32
C ARG A 85 -8.26 8.40 16.56
N MET A 86 -7.72 9.35 15.79
CA MET A 86 -8.06 10.77 15.89
C MET A 86 -9.54 11.05 15.60
N ASP A 87 -10.14 10.30 14.68
CA ASP A 87 -11.55 10.47 14.34
C ASP A 87 -12.50 9.83 15.34
N LYS A 88 -12.08 8.76 16.04
CA LYS A 88 -12.87 8.14 17.13
C LYS A 88 -12.85 8.92 18.44
N THR A 89 -11.74 9.57 18.80
CA THR A 89 -11.63 10.23 20.11
C THR A 89 -12.19 11.66 20.12
N GLY A 90 -12.72 12.16 19.00
CA GLY A 90 -13.32 13.49 18.91
C GLY A 90 -12.28 14.62 18.87
N ALA A 91 -12.73 15.87 19.04
CA ALA A 91 -11.88 17.06 18.89
C ALA A 91 -10.81 17.23 20.00
N GLY A 92 -10.73 16.34 20.98
CA GLY A 92 -9.84 16.45 22.13
C GLY A 92 -8.40 15.96 21.93
N ILE A 93 -8.09 15.24 20.84
CA ILE A 93 -6.73 14.73 20.57
C ILE A 93 -6.11 15.43 19.35
N GLY A 94 -5.03 16.17 19.60
CA GLY A 94 -4.17 16.78 18.58
C GLY A 94 -4.64 18.15 18.12
N SER A 95 -3.70 19.08 17.92
CA SER A 95 -4.00 20.41 17.38
C SER A 95 -4.49 20.31 15.92
N PRO A 96 -5.25 21.30 15.42
CA PRO A 96 -5.69 21.34 14.02
C PRO A 96 -4.53 21.18 13.02
N VAL A 97 -3.35 21.70 13.38
CA VAL A 97 -2.11 21.57 12.60
C VAL A 97 -1.67 20.11 12.50
N VAL A 98 -1.64 19.38 13.62
CA VAL A 98 -1.28 17.95 13.63
C VAL A 98 -2.26 17.13 12.79
N ARG A 99 -3.57 17.41 12.88
CA ARG A 99 -4.56 16.71 12.03
C ARG A 99 -4.30 16.95 10.55
N ARG A 100 -3.95 18.18 10.17
CA ARG A 100 -3.63 18.55 8.79
C ARG A 100 -2.36 17.86 8.29
N LEU A 101 -1.31 17.82 9.12
CA LEU A 101 -0.07 17.11 8.79
C LEU A 101 -0.33 15.62 8.59
N VAL A 102 -1.12 14.98 9.47
CA VAL A 102 -1.50 13.57 9.30
C VAL A 102 -2.28 13.34 8.00
N SER A 103 -3.21 14.23 7.62
CA SER A 103 -3.90 14.13 6.32
C SER A 103 -2.91 14.19 5.13
N ILE A 104 -1.96 15.12 5.18
CA ILE A 104 -0.98 15.32 4.09
C ILE A 104 -0.08 14.09 3.98
N LEU A 105 0.48 13.62 5.09
CA LEU A 105 1.32 12.43 5.11
C LEU A 105 0.54 11.19 4.65
N LEU A 106 -0.72 11.04 5.09
CA LEU A 106 -1.57 9.94 4.67
C LEU A 106 -1.78 9.93 3.15
N ALA A 107 -2.04 11.10 2.56
CA ALA A 107 -2.20 11.24 1.11
C ALA A 107 -0.89 10.92 0.36
N LEU A 108 0.25 11.41 0.84
CA LEU A 108 1.56 11.11 0.26
C LEU A 108 1.88 9.62 0.33
N SER A 109 1.65 8.96 1.45
CA SER A 109 1.83 7.51 1.59
C SER A 109 0.87 6.70 0.71
N ALA A 110 -0.36 7.18 0.50
CA ALA A 110 -1.30 6.54 -0.43
C ALA A 110 -0.82 6.63 -1.89
N ILE A 111 -0.32 7.80 -2.31
CA ILE A 111 0.26 7.97 -3.65
C ILE A 111 1.50 7.08 -3.81
N LEU A 112 2.38 7.05 -2.80
CA LEU A 112 3.56 6.20 -2.81
C LEU A 112 3.21 4.71 -2.98
N ALA A 113 2.21 4.23 -2.23
CA ALA A 113 1.72 2.86 -2.35
C ALA A 113 1.17 2.54 -3.75
N LEU A 114 0.47 3.48 -4.39
CA LEU A 114 -0.02 3.35 -5.77
C LEU A 114 1.12 3.28 -6.78
N VAL A 115 2.16 4.10 -6.61
CA VAL A 115 3.33 4.09 -7.49
C VAL A 115 4.06 2.75 -7.38
N TYR A 116 4.35 2.28 -6.15
CA TYR A 116 5.08 1.03 -5.96
C TYR A 116 4.29 -0.20 -6.43
N ILE A 117 2.97 -0.27 -6.19
CA ILE A 117 2.18 -1.41 -6.69
C ILE A 117 2.13 -1.42 -8.23
N PHE A 118 2.09 -0.25 -8.86
CA PHE A 118 2.15 -0.14 -10.32
C PHE A 118 3.51 -0.59 -10.86
N LEU A 119 4.61 -0.09 -10.29
CA LEU A 119 5.97 -0.48 -10.69
C LEU A 119 6.20 -1.98 -10.52
N THR A 120 5.81 -2.55 -9.38
CA THR A 120 5.89 -4.00 -9.12
C THR A 120 5.05 -4.80 -10.12
N GLY A 121 3.86 -4.32 -10.46
CA GLY A 121 2.99 -4.95 -11.46
C GLY A 121 3.59 -4.93 -12.86
N HIS A 122 4.14 -3.77 -13.27
CA HIS A 122 4.79 -3.60 -14.56
C HIS A 122 6.03 -4.48 -14.69
N SER A 123 6.93 -4.47 -13.70
CA SER A 123 8.12 -5.33 -13.69
C SER A 123 7.75 -6.82 -13.72
N GLY A 124 6.66 -7.21 -13.05
CA GLY A 124 6.13 -8.57 -13.11
C GLY A 124 5.71 -8.97 -14.53
N ALA A 125 4.91 -8.12 -15.19
CA ALA A 125 4.47 -8.37 -16.56
C ALA A 125 5.64 -8.43 -17.55
N GLU A 126 6.62 -7.52 -17.41
CA GLU A 126 7.81 -7.47 -18.26
C GLU A 126 8.67 -8.73 -18.13
N SER A 127 8.84 -9.27 -16.91
CA SER A 127 9.60 -10.50 -16.70
C SER A 127 9.01 -11.75 -17.39
N VAL A 128 7.69 -11.80 -17.56
CA VAL A 128 6.99 -12.95 -18.18
C VAL A 128 6.82 -12.75 -19.68
N TRP A 129 6.47 -11.53 -20.10
CA TRP A 129 5.99 -11.23 -21.46
C TRP A 129 6.91 -10.31 -22.25
N GLY A 130 7.96 -9.73 -21.64
CA GLY A 130 8.84 -8.76 -22.29
C GLY A 130 9.59 -9.29 -23.52
N TRP A 131 9.71 -10.62 -23.65
CA TRP A 131 10.28 -11.26 -24.83
C TRP A 131 9.39 -11.14 -26.07
N ILE A 132 8.06 -11.02 -25.91
CA ILE A 132 7.12 -10.87 -27.04
C ILE A 132 7.26 -9.48 -27.66
N ALA A 133 7.54 -8.45 -26.86
CA ALA A 133 7.69 -7.07 -27.35
C ALA A 133 9.03 -6.79 -28.05
N LYS A 134 9.99 -7.71 -27.94
CA LYS A 134 11.33 -7.59 -28.55
C LYS A 134 11.50 -8.39 -29.84
N ASN A 135 10.51 -9.21 -30.22
CA ASN A 135 10.43 -9.92 -31.50
C ASN A 135 9.41 -9.25 -32.43
#